data_AF-X1PBB5-F1
#
_entry.id   AF-X1PBB5-F1
#
_cell.length_a   1.000
_cell.length_b   1.000
_cell.length_c   1.000
_cell.angle_alpha   90.00
_cell.angle_beta   90.00
_cell.angle_gamma   90.00
#
_symmetry.space_group_name_H-M   'P 1'
#
loop_
_entity.id
_entity.type
_entity.pdbx_description
1 polymer ?
#
loop_
_entity_poly.entity_id
_entity_poly.type
_entity_poly.pdbx_seq_one_letter_code
_entity_poly.pdbx_strand_id
1 'polypeptide(L)' 'NRIREKEKAKFYSIGETVIVEREGVAMECKVIDHFQDDILYVEEIESKHRFLFRASDVKRQKIFYEEAEQDFR' A
#
# COMPACT_ATOMS: atom_id res chain seq x y z
N ASN A 1 -25.30 -20.77 -0.01
CA ASN A 1 -24.52 -20.11 1.07
C ASN A 1 -23.08 -20.60 1.16
N ARG A 2 -22.37 -20.67 0.03
CA ARG A 2 -20.91 -20.88 -0.07
C ARG A 2 -20.46 -19.70 -0.94
N ILE A 3 -19.80 -18.67 -0.41
CA ILE A 3 -18.35 -18.59 -0.28
C ILE A 3 -18.10 -17.43 0.72
N ARG A 4 -17.67 -17.76 1.94
CA ARG A 4 -16.96 -16.80 2.80
C ARG A 4 -15.49 -16.99 2.47
N GLU A 5 -15.05 -16.40 1.37
CA GLU A 5 -13.63 -16.15 1.18
C GLU A 5 -13.22 -15.27 2.36
N LYS A 6 -12.47 -15.87 3.29
CA LYS A 6 -11.67 -15.11 4.24
C LYS A 6 -10.73 -14.28 3.38
N GLU A 7 -11.14 -13.04 3.08
CA GLU A 7 -10.22 -12.01 2.63
C GLU A 7 -9.09 -11.99 3.66
N LYS A 8 -7.96 -12.59 3.30
CA LYS A 8 -6.74 -12.39 4.06
C LYS A 8 -6.53 -10.89 4.01
N ALA A 9 -6.64 -10.22 5.16
CA ALA A 9 -6.30 -8.81 5.28
C ALA A 9 -4.98 -8.59 4.54
N LYS A 10 -5.01 -7.74 3.52
CA LYS A 10 -3.79 -7.42 2.77
C LYS A 10 -2.91 -6.63 3.74
N PHE A 11 -1.86 -7.26 4.22
CA PHE A 11 -0.88 -6.60 5.08
C PHE A 11 0.09 -5.82 4.20
N TYR A 12 0.12 -4.50 4.36
CA TYR A 12 1.06 -3.60 3.71
C TYR A 12 2.12 -3.21 4.72
N SER A 13 3.40 -3.27 4.37
CA SER A 13 4.48 -2.97 5.33
C SER A 13 4.66 -1.47 5.52
N ILE A 14 5.08 -1.03 6.71
CA ILE A 14 5.54 0.35 6.89
C ILE A 14 6.72 0.58 5.94
N GLY A 15 6.69 1.70 5.22
CA GLY A 15 7.68 2.09 4.23
C GLY A 15 7.36 1.62 2.80
N GLU A 16 6.38 0.75 2.63
CA GLU A 16 5.96 0.23 1.34
C GLU A 16 5.22 1.29 0.52
N THR A 17 5.39 1.27 -0.80
CA THR A 17 4.61 2.14 -1.70
C THR A 17 3.39 1.40 -2.26
N VAL A 18 2.24 2.04 -2.12
CA VAL A 18 0.94 1.54 -2.56
C VAL A 18 0.30 2.55 -3.51
N ILE A 19 -0.49 2.05 -4.46
CA ILE A 19 -1.33 2.90 -5.31
C ILE A 19 -2.75 2.88 -4.76
N VAL A 20 -3.22 4.06 -4.36
CA VAL A 20 -4.59 4.28 -3.89
C VAL A 20 -5.37 5.07 -4.94
N GLU A 21 -6.64 4.73 -5.12
CA GLU A 21 -7.53 5.49 -6.00
C GLU A 21 -8.52 6.29 -5.15
N ARG A 22 -8.48 7.62 -5.29
CA ARG A 22 -9.40 8.53 -4.64
C ARG A 22 -10.06 9.41 -5.68
N GLU A 23 -11.40 9.44 -5.70
CA GLU A 23 -12.17 10.27 -6.64
C GLU A 23 -11.82 10.04 -8.12
N GLY A 24 -11.43 8.81 -8.48
CA GLY A 24 -11.04 8.45 -9.85
C GLY A 24 -9.60 8.80 -10.22
N VAL A 25 -8.80 9.29 -9.27
CA VAL A 25 -7.38 9.61 -9.45
C VAL A 25 -6.54 8.59 -8.69
N ALA A 26 -5.58 7.98 -9.37
CA ALA A 26 -4.60 7.10 -8.76
C ALA A 26 -3.43 7.91 -8.20
N MET A 27 -3.11 7.70 -6.92
CA MET A 27 -2.04 8.38 -6.20
C MET A 27 -1.02 7.36 -5.71
N GLU A 28 0.26 7.66 -5.86
CA GLU A 28 1.33 6.86 -5.24
C GLU A 28 1.56 7.33 -3.81
N CYS A 29 1.37 6.43 -2.85
CA CYS A 29 1.48 6.73 -1.43
C CYS A 29 2.47 5.78 -0.75
N LYS A 30 3.19 6.28 0.25
CA LYS A 30 4.06 5.48 1.13
C LYS A 30 3.34 5.20 2.44
N VAL A 31 3.33 3.94 2.86
CA VAL A 31 2.77 3.55 4.17
C VAL A 31 3.67 4.06 5.29
N ILE A 32 3.08 4.81 6.21
CA ILE A 32 3.77 5.35 7.39
C ILE A 32 3.46 4.52 8.63
N ASP A 33 2.19 4.11 8.82
CA ASP A 33 1.76 3.41 10.03
C ASP A 33 0.44 2.64 9.82
N HIS A 34 0.09 1.81 10.81
CA HIS A 34 -1.16 1.05 10.90
C HIS A 34 -1.96 1.51 12.11
N PHE A 35 -3.18 2.01 11.90
CA PHE A 35 -4.01 2.50 13.00
C PHE A 35 -5.04 1.47 13.50
N GLN A 36 -5.59 0.62 12.61
CA GLN A 36 -6.59 -0.43 12.90
C GLN A 36 -6.47 -1.58 11.87
N ASP A 37 -7.20 -2.69 12.06
CA ASP A 37 -7.11 -3.94 11.25
C ASP A 37 -7.17 -3.74 9.72
N ASP A 38 -7.67 -2.62 9.22
CA ASP A 38 -7.77 -2.33 7.78
C ASP A 38 -7.55 -0.83 7.43
N ILE A 39 -6.94 -0.03 8.32
CA ILE A 39 -6.69 1.41 8.08
C ILE A 39 -5.19 1.67 8.04
N LEU A 40 -4.75 2.22 6.90
CA LEU A 40 -3.38 2.63 6.66
C LEU A 40 -3.24 4.14 6.82
N TYR A 41 -2.19 4.56 7.51
CA TYR A 41 -1.74 5.94 7.51
C TYR A 41 -0.62 6.10 6.51
N VAL A 42 -0.81 6.98 5.52
CA VAL A 42 0.10 7.11 4.38
C VAL A 42 0.42 8.54 4.03
N GLU A 43 1.50 8.71 3.28
CA GLU A 43 1.93 9.97 2.68
C GLU A 43 1.92 9.84 1.16
N GLU A 44 1.20 10.71 0.47
CA GLU A 44 1.34 10.84 -0.98
C GLU A 44 2.74 11.34 -1.34
N ILE A 45 3.37 10.66 -2.30
CA ILE A 45 4.78 10.92 -2.65
C ILE A 45 4.96 12.31 -3.24
N GLU A 46 4.06 12.76 -4.12
CA GLU A 46 4.17 14.04 -4.83
C GLU A 46 3.83 15.23 -3.93
N SER A 47 2.64 15.23 -3.32
CA SER A 47 2.14 16.37 -2.55
C SER A 47 2.67 16.41 -1.11
N LYS A 48 3.25 15.31 -0.62
CA LYS A 48 3.58 15.07 0.80
C LYS A 48 2.36 15.18 1.73
N HIS A 49 1.15 15.13 1.19
CA HIS A 49 -0.07 15.14 1.98
C HIS A 49 -0.25 13.79 2.68
N ARG A 50 -0.63 13.83 3.95
CA ARG A 50 -0.82 12.64 4.79
C ARG A 50 -2.27 12.43 5.12
N PHE A 51 -2.73 11.19 4.97
CA PHE A 51 -4.13 10.85 5.21
C PHE A 51 -4.29 9.37 5.58
N LEU A 52 -5.47 9.05 6.09
CA LEU A 52 -5.89 7.68 6.37
C LEU A 52 -6.69 7.14 5.20
N PHE A 53 -6.51 5.86 4.88
CA PHE A 53 -7.34 5.17 3.89
C PHE A 53 -7.49 3.68 4.23
N ARG A 54 -8.47 3.00 3.62
CA ARG A 54 -8.70 1.57 3.87
C ARG A 54 -7.82 0.69 2.99
N ALA A 55 -7.26 -0.38 3.54
CA ALA A 55 -6.41 -1.28 2.78
C ALA A 55 -7.15 -1.96 1.60
N SER A 56 -8.48 -2.04 1.66
CA SER A 56 -9.38 -2.42 0.55
C SER A 56 -9.27 -1.52 -0.68
N ASP A 57 -8.90 -0.25 -0.50
CA ASP A 57 -8.88 0.77 -1.57
C ASP A 57 -7.57 0.75 -2.36
N VAL A 58 -6.59 -0.05 -1.95
CA VAL A 58 -5.35 -0.25 -2.72
C VAL A 58 -5.64 -1.06 -3.98
N LYS A 59 -5.34 -0.45 -5.14
CA LYS A 59 -5.51 -1.10 -6.44
C LYS A 59 -4.31 -1.95 -6.85
N ARG A 60 -3.09 -1.49 -6.57
CA ARG A 60 -1.84 -2.19 -6.87
C ARG A 60 -0.81 -1.96 -5.78
N GLN A 61 -0.20 -3.05 -5.34
CA GLN A 61 0.98 -3.05 -4.50
C GLN A 61 2.21 -2.91 -5.40
N LYS A 62 3.03 -1.88 -5.21
CA LYS A 62 4.28 -1.72 -5.98
C LYS A 62 5.38 -2.38 -5.17
N ILE A 63 5.63 -3.66 -5.44
CA ILE A 63 6.74 -4.39 -4.83
C ILE A 63 8.02 -3.90 -5.51
N PHE A 64 8.89 -3.21 -4.78
CA PHE A 64 10.23 -2.93 -5.25
C PHE A 64 11.13 -4.11 -4.89
N TYR A 65 11.60 -4.84 -5.90
CA TYR A 65 12.79 -5.66 -5.74
C TYR A 65 13.98 -4.71 -5.86
N GLU A 66 14.70 -4.45 -4.76
CA GLU A 66 16.10 -4.04 -4.88
C GLU A 66 16.81 -5.22 -5.55
N GLU A 67 17.08 -5.11 -6.85
CA GLU A 67 18.11 -5.93 -7.47
C GLU A 67 19.42 -5.55 -6.78
N ALA A 68 19.81 -6.32 -5.77
CA ALA A 68 21.17 -6.31 -5.28
C ALA A 68 22.05 -6.68 -6.47
N GLU A 69 22.71 -5.69 -7.07
CA GLU A 69 23.75 -5.91 -8.08
C GLU A 69 24.81 -6.83 -7.47
N GLN A 70 24.69 -8.13 -7.76
CA GLN A 70 25.66 -9.13 -7.37
C GLN A 70 26.82 -9.01 -8.38
N ASP A 71 27.76 -8.12 -8.06
CA ASP A 71 29.05 -7.95 -8.75
C ASP A 71 29.86 -9.25 -8.59
N PHE A 72 29.59 -10.23 -9.47
CA PHE A 72 30.41 -11.42 -9.63
C PHE A 72 31.63 -11.04 -10.47
N ARG A 73 32.69 -10.59 -9.78
CA ARG A 73 34.06 -10.59 -10.31
C ARG A 73 34.57 -12.01 -10.58
#